data_AF-A0A6G4RHT8-F1
#
_entry.id   AF-A0A6G4RHT8-F1
#
_cell.length_a   1.000
_cell.length_b   1.000
_cell.length_c   1.000
_cell.angle_alpha   90.00
_cell.angle_beta   90.00
_cell.angle_gamma   90.00
#
_symmetry.space_group_name_H-M   'P 1'
#
loop_
_entity.id
_entity.type
_entity.pdbx_description
1 polymer ?
#
loop_
_entity_poly.entity_id
_entity_poly.type
_entity_poly.pdbx_seq_one_letter_code
_entity_poly.pdbx_strand_id
1 'polypeptide(L)'
;MSSTNSTSKVVSVDEQAYEQAGAQESEKDVVDETPEFRATVEMEIQAKVDANHPDGIADTSEERIYGATLAQEERIRAREEELERISAQAEFGQQKGRAWRTRKEIETMRREQRRSEQQIDPRETLECEQLAKVNRQAQRLADDVCGGYSRAVIAKRIASRILEGSALFEAVMETKEELLHEAGTVVPIGKLEEVNRGEVSVEGRVIELWEPACSSQQQVGLLEDETGRTKFTIWKASRQTKVREGERVWFRAAAKNWFNGRCSIALTRWSEIQFPERGQWWE
;
A
#
# COMPACT_ATOMS: atom_id res chain seq x y z
N MET A 1 -6.83 -17.58 16.27
CA MET A 1 -8.27 -17.25 16.35
C MET A 1 -8.41 -15.75 16.06
N SER A 2 -8.58 -15.37 14.80
CA SER A 2 -8.59 -13.97 14.34
C SER A 2 -10.02 -13.43 14.39
N SER A 3 -10.28 -12.44 15.24
CA SER A 3 -11.56 -11.74 15.29
C SER A 3 -11.55 -10.55 14.33
N THR A 4 -12.30 -10.68 13.24
CA THR A 4 -12.56 -9.59 12.29
C THR A 4 -13.79 -8.81 12.77
N ASN A 5 -13.59 -7.69 13.46
CA ASN A 5 -14.67 -6.75 13.79
C ASN A 5 -14.64 -5.58 12.80
N SER A 6 -15.49 -5.65 11.77
CA SER A 6 -15.79 -4.54 10.86
C SER A 6 -17.09 -3.86 11.31
N THR A 7 -16.98 -2.70 11.96
CA THR A 7 -18.10 -1.83 12.34
C THR A 7 -18.20 -0.65 11.39
N SER A 8 -19.08 -0.75 10.39
CA SER A 8 -19.72 0.42 9.76
C SER A 8 -20.75 -0.08 8.74
N LYS A 9 -22.02 -0.19 9.15
CA LYS A 9 -23.14 -0.28 8.20
C LYS A 9 -24.16 0.76 8.61
N VAL A 10 -23.99 1.97 8.08
CA VAL A 10 -25.01 3.00 8.05
C VAL A 10 -25.92 2.62 6.89
N VAL A 11 -27.16 2.22 7.20
CA VAL A 11 -28.18 1.89 6.20
C VAL A 11 -29.00 3.15 6.00
N SER A 12 -28.68 3.92 4.96
CA SER A 12 -29.58 4.93 4.41
C SER A 12 -30.50 4.24 3.42
N VAL A 13 -31.78 4.18 3.73
CA VAL A 13 -32.84 3.73 2.80
C VAL A 13 -33.29 4.95 2.04
N ASP A 14 -32.73 5.16 0.85
CA ASP A 14 -33.31 6.02 -0.17
C ASP A 14 -32.84 5.56 -1.56
N GLU A 15 -33.76 5.66 -2.53
CA GLU A 15 -33.58 5.49 -3.97
C GLU A 15 -33.43 4.05 -4.51
N GLN A 16 -34.55 3.34 -4.62
CA GLN A 16 -34.75 2.38 -5.71
C GLN A 16 -35.49 3.06 -6.86
N ALA A 17 -34.71 3.58 -7.81
CA ALA A 17 -35.17 3.98 -9.14
C ALA A 17 -35.36 2.73 -10.01
N TYR A 18 -36.57 2.51 -10.50
CA TYR A 18 -36.85 1.56 -11.58
C TYR A 18 -36.82 2.31 -12.92
N GLU A 19 -35.85 1.96 -13.78
CA GLU A 19 -35.86 2.37 -15.19
C GLU A 19 -36.95 1.60 -15.95
N GLN A 20 -37.83 2.33 -16.63
CA GLN A 20 -38.80 1.79 -17.58
C GLN A 20 -38.19 1.70 -18.98
N ALA A 21 -38.36 0.57 -19.65
CA ALA A 21 -38.11 0.42 -21.08
C ALA A 21 -39.40 0.00 -21.81
N GLY A 22 -39.93 0.94 -22.60
CA GLY A 22 -40.59 0.78 -23.91
C GLY A 22 -41.70 -0.25 -24.11
N ALA A 23 -42.95 0.21 -24.19
CA ALA A 23 -43.99 -0.39 -25.01
C ALA A 23 -44.97 0.68 -25.53
N GLN A 24 -45.37 0.54 -26.80
CA GLN A 24 -46.02 1.53 -27.66
C GLN A 24 -47.45 1.93 -27.27
N GLU A 25 -47.80 3.15 -27.68
CA GLU A 25 -49.12 3.78 -27.64
C GLU A 25 -50.24 2.95 -28.28
N SER A 26 -51.36 2.84 -27.59
CA SER A 26 -52.69 2.72 -28.18
C SER A 26 -53.66 3.52 -27.33
N GLU A 27 -54.24 4.59 -27.89
CA GLU A 27 -55.32 5.38 -27.28
C GLU A 27 -56.47 4.47 -26.84
N LYS A 28 -56.71 4.43 -25.52
CA LYS A 28 -57.97 4.02 -24.91
C LYS A 28 -58.25 4.97 -23.76
N ASP A 29 -59.42 5.58 -23.77
CA ASP A 29 -59.93 6.45 -22.71
C ASP A 29 -59.74 5.81 -21.33
N VAL A 30 -58.97 6.48 -20.46
CA VAL A 30 -58.75 6.08 -19.07
C VAL A 30 -59.95 6.58 -18.26
N VAL A 31 -60.79 5.65 -17.80
CA VAL A 31 -61.75 5.91 -16.73
C VAL A 31 -60.99 5.73 -15.41
N ASP A 32 -60.54 6.84 -14.81
CA ASP A 32 -59.95 6.86 -13.46
C ASP A 32 -61.04 6.61 -12.41
N GLU A 33 -61.32 5.35 -12.10
CA GLU A 33 -62.06 4.97 -10.89
C GLU A 33 -61.07 4.37 -9.86
N THR A 34 -60.38 5.23 -9.10
CA THR A 34 -59.72 4.83 -7.85
C THR A 34 -60.78 4.45 -6.81
N PRO A 35 -60.89 3.20 -6.36
CA PRO A 35 -61.88 2.81 -5.38
C PRO A 35 -61.49 3.34 -3.99
N GLU A 36 -62.35 4.18 -3.39
CA GLU A 36 -62.21 4.57 -1.98
C GLU A 36 -62.50 3.37 -1.08
N PHE A 37 -61.47 2.83 -0.42
CA PHE A 37 -61.65 1.83 0.61
C PHE A 37 -62.34 2.46 1.82
N ARG A 38 -63.66 2.28 1.93
CA ARG A 38 -64.41 2.60 3.14
C ARG A 38 -64.35 1.40 4.08
N ALA A 39 -64.12 1.66 5.36
CA ALA A 39 -64.22 0.64 6.39
C ALA A 39 -65.58 -0.06 6.26
N THR A 40 -65.59 -1.39 6.35
CA THR A 40 -66.87 -2.10 6.33
C THR A 40 -67.67 -1.71 7.56
N VAL A 41 -68.99 -1.69 7.43
CA VAL A 41 -69.91 -1.39 8.54
C VAL A 41 -69.63 -2.28 9.75
N GLU A 42 -69.18 -3.53 9.53
CA GLU A 42 -68.75 -4.43 10.59
C GLU A 42 -67.53 -3.93 11.36
N MET A 43 -66.52 -3.38 10.68
CA MET A 43 -65.36 -2.78 11.35
C MET A 43 -65.74 -1.52 12.13
N GLU A 44 -66.67 -0.72 11.61
CA GLU A 44 -67.17 0.48 12.29
C GLU A 44 -68.01 0.12 13.53
N ILE A 45 -68.84 -0.94 13.43
CA ILE A 45 -69.59 -1.49 14.56
C ILE A 45 -68.63 -2.06 15.61
N GLN A 46 -67.62 -2.84 15.21
CA GLN A 46 -66.67 -3.43 16.15
C GLN A 46 -65.86 -2.35 16.87
N ALA A 47 -65.35 -1.35 16.16
CA ALA A 47 -64.67 -0.21 16.78
C ALA A 47 -65.58 0.53 17.79
N LYS A 48 -66.88 0.64 17.49
CA LYS A 48 -67.86 1.26 18.39
C LYS A 48 -68.21 0.39 19.60
N VAL A 49 -68.18 -0.93 19.45
CA VAL A 49 -68.37 -1.88 20.56
C VAL A 49 -67.15 -1.86 21.47
N ASP A 50 -65.94 -1.89 20.90
CA ASP A 50 -64.69 -1.86 21.64
C ASP A 50 -64.52 -0.54 22.41
N ALA A 51 -64.98 0.58 21.83
CA ALA A 51 -64.99 1.88 22.49
C ALA A 51 -65.98 1.99 23.68
N ASN A 52 -67.00 1.12 23.75
CA ASN A 52 -68.04 1.12 24.79
C ASN A 52 -67.92 -0.07 25.77
N HIS A 53 -66.85 -0.87 25.69
CA HIS A 53 -66.60 -1.96 26.63
C HIS A 53 -66.37 -1.41 28.05
N PRO A 54 -66.85 -2.01 29.15
CA PRO A 54 -66.67 -1.47 30.51
C PRO A 54 -65.21 -1.34 30.95
N ASP A 55 -64.32 -2.17 30.39
CA ASP A 55 -62.84 -2.04 30.54
C ASP A 55 -62.18 -1.17 29.44
N GLY A 56 -62.98 -0.60 28.54
CA GLY A 56 -62.60 0.27 27.42
C GLY A 56 -63.11 1.70 27.60
N ILE A 57 -62.22 2.68 27.46
CA ILE A 57 -62.52 4.13 27.32
C ILE A 57 -63.62 4.68 28.26
N ALA A 58 -63.65 4.28 29.53
CA ALA A 58 -64.53 4.91 30.53
C ALA A 58 -63.96 6.23 31.08
N ASP A 59 -62.72 6.59 30.73
CA ASP A 59 -62.06 7.82 31.17
C ASP A 59 -61.45 8.53 29.95
N THR A 60 -61.99 9.72 29.65
CA THR A 60 -61.62 10.61 28.54
C THR A 60 -60.93 11.87 29.04
N SER A 61 -60.27 11.82 30.20
CA SER A 61 -59.42 12.91 30.68
C SER A 61 -58.29 13.20 29.67
N GLU A 62 -57.95 14.48 29.50
CA GLU A 62 -56.93 14.96 28.55
C GLU A 62 -55.51 14.45 28.86
N GLU A 63 -55.30 13.86 30.04
CA GLU A 63 -54.03 13.27 30.47
C GLU A 63 -53.80 11.85 29.93
N ARG A 64 -54.80 11.28 29.24
CA ARG A 64 -54.78 9.91 28.71
C ARG A 64 -54.32 9.84 27.25
N ILE A 65 -53.40 8.94 26.93
CA ILE A 65 -52.97 8.64 25.56
C ILE A 65 -54.13 7.98 24.81
N TYR A 66 -54.68 8.68 23.81
CA TYR A 66 -55.83 8.24 23.03
C TYR A 66 -55.60 6.85 22.41
N GLY A 67 -56.50 5.91 22.68
CA GLY A 67 -56.44 4.54 22.16
C GLY A 67 -55.58 3.56 22.96
N ALA A 68 -55.01 3.97 24.10
CA ALA A 68 -54.23 3.10 24.98
C ALA A 68 -55.04 2.63 26.21
N THR A 69 -54.89 1.36 26.59
CA THR A 69 -55.31 0.85 27.91
C THR A 69 -54.43 1.43 29.02
N LEU A 70 -54.94 1.55 30.25
CA LEU A 70 -54.18 2.08 31.39
C LEU A 70 -52.81 1.38 31.58
N ALA A 71 -52.78 0.04 31.43
CA ALA A 71 -51.56 -0.74 31.51
C ALA A 71 -50.56 -0.46 30.37
N GLN A 72 -51.04 -0.03 29.20
CA GLN A 72 -50.17 0.43 28.11
C GLN A 72 -49.61 1.82 28.41
N GLU A 73 -50.39 2.71 29.00
CA GLU A 73 -49.95 4.05 29.38
C GLU A 73 -48.85 4.02 30.44
N GLU A 74 -49.01 3.20 31.48
CA GLU A 74 -47.97 3.02 32.50
C GLU A 74 -46.68 2.45 31.90
N ARG A 75 -46.79 1.54 30.93
CA ARG A 75 -45.62 1.01 30.20
C ARG A 75 -44.94 2.06 29.34
N ILE A 76 -45.70 2.93 28.68
CA ILE A 76 -45.16 4.03 27.87
C ILE A 76 -44.42 5.01 28.79
N ARG A 77 -45.07 5.41 29.89
CA ARG A 77 -44.51 6.36 30.86
C ARG A 77 -43.22 5.81 31.50
N ALA A 78 -43.22 4.55 31.94
CA ALA A 78 -42.02 3.92 32.49
C ALA A 78 -40.87 3.82 31.49
N ARG A 79 -41.17 3.58 30.21
CA ARG A 79 -40.17 3.56 29.14
C ARG A 79 -39.60 4.95 28.86
N GLU A 80 -40.43 5.98 28.89
CA GLU A 80 -40.01 7.37 28.72
C GLU A 80 -39.08 7.81 29.87
N GLU A 81 -39.43 7.49 31.11
CA GLU A 81 -38.57 7.75 32.27
C GLU A 81 -37.21 7.04 32.17
N GLU A 82 -37.17 5.80 31.65
CA GLU A 82 -35.92 5.07 31.41
C GLU A 82 -35.09 5.71 30.28
N LEU A 83 -35.76 6.13 29.20
CA LEU A 83 -35.12 6.86 28.10
C LEU A 83 -34.54 8.20 28.55
N GLU A 84 -35.24 8.94 29.42
CA GLU A 84 -34.75 10.17 30.04
C GLU A 84 -33.53 9.91 30.93
N ARG A 85 -33.53 8.81 31.70
CA ARG A 85 -32.38 8.43 32.50
C ARG A 85 -31.16 8.10 31.64
N ILE A 86 -31.36 7.36 30.54
CA ILE A 86 -30.30 7.02 29.58
C ILE A 86 -29.80 8.28 28.86
N SER A 87 -30.70 9.19 28.47
CA SER A 87 -30.33 10.44 27.79
C SER A 87 -29.53 11.36 28.71
N ALA A 88 -29.96 11.55 29.96
CA ALA A 88 -29.23 12.31 30.97
C ALA A 88 -27.84 11.71 31.22
N GLN A 89 -27.72 10.39 31.32
CA GLN A 89 -26.41 9.73 31.47
C GLN A 89 -25.54 9.86 30.21
N ALA A 90 -26.14 9.87 29.02
CA ALA A 90 -25.45 10.05 27.75
C ALA A 90 -24.93 11.47 27.55
N GLU A 91 -25.62 12.50 28.07
CA GLU A 91 -25.13 13.89 28.06
C GLU A 91 -23.80 14.03 28.79
N PHE A 92 -23.62 13.35 29.94
CA PHE A 92 -22.35 13.31 30.67
C PHE A 92 -21.25 12.48 29.96
N GLY A 93 -21.62 11.59 29.03
CA GLY A 93 -20.72 10.66 28.34
C GLY A 93 -20.16 11.15 27.01
N GLN A 94 -20.73 12.18 26.39
CA GLN A 94 -20.23 12.71 25.13
C GLN A 94 -19.01 13.62 25.34
N GLN A 95 -17.83 13.03 25.54
CA GLN A 95 -16.57 13.76 25.38
C GLN A 95 -16.33 14.10 23.91
N LYS A 96 -17.14 15.01 23.35
CA LYS A 96 -16.94 15.58 22.03
C LYS A 96 -15.50 16.08 21.93
N GLY A 97 -14.78 15.65 20.90
CA GLY A 97 -13.39 16.01 20.69
C GLY A 97 -12.35 15.24 21.50
N ARG A 98 -12.68 14.17 22.25
CA ARG A 98 -11.66 13.26 22.84
C ARG A 98 -10.70 12.73 21.78
N ALA A 99 -11.23 12.19 20.69
CA ALA A 99 -10.42 11.68 19.57
C ALA A 99 -9.52 12.78 18.96
N TRP A 100 -10.03 14.00 18.85
CA TRP A 100 -9.25 15.14 18.36
C TRP A 100 -8.14 15.53 19.34
N ARG A 101 -8.43 15.60 20.64
CA ARG A 101 -7.44 15.90 21.70
C ARG A 101 -6.34 14.84 21.73
N THR A 102 -6.71 13.56 21.75
CA THR A 102 -5.74 12.45 21.71
C THR A 102 -4.92 12.47 20.42
N ARG A 103 -5.53 12.73 19.27
CA ARG A 103 -4.80 12.87 18.01
C ARG A 103 -3.80 14.04 18.05
N LYS A 104 -4.23 15.19 18.57
CA LYS A 104 -3.38 16.38 18.70
C LYS A 104 -2.20 16.11 19.62
N GLU A 105 -2.43 15.44 20.74
CA GLU A 105 -1.40 15.10 21.73
C GLU A 105 -0.40 14.05 21.21
N ILE A 106 -0.88 13.03 20.49
CA ILE A 106 0.01 12.08 19.79
C ILE A 106 0.81 12.80 18.70
N GLU A 107 0.20 13.73 17.98
CA GLU A 107 0.88 14.49 16.93
C GLU A 107 1.96 15.43 17.52
N THR A 108 1.70 16.09 18.65
CA THR A 108 2.70 16.89 19.37
C THR A 108 3.81 16.01 19.93
N MET A 109 3.48 14.89 20.58
CA MET A 109 4.49 13.95 21.06
C MET A 109 5.37 13.44 19.92
N ARG A 110 4.79 13.07 18.77
CA ARG A 110 5.58 12.63 17.60
C ARG A 110 6.43 13.75 17.02
N ARG A 111 5.95 15.00 17.03
CA ARG A 111 6.75 16.17 16.59
C ARG A 111 7.91 16.43 17.54
N GLU A 112 7.67 16.36 18.84
CA GLU A 112 8.68 16.54 19.89
C GLU A 112 9.71 15.42 19.86
N GLN A 113 9.25 14.17 19.75
CA GLN A 113 10.10 13.00 19.59
C GLN A 113 10.99 13.13 18.34
N ARG A 114 10.44 13.55 17.18
CA ARG A 114 11.24 13.83 15.97
C ARG A 114 12.23 14.99 16.14
N ARG A 115 11.94 15.95 17.02
CA ARG A 115 12.85 17.07 17.32
C ARG A 115 13.98 16.62 18.27
N SER A 116 13.67 15.82 19.29
CA SER A 116 14.69 15.25 20.18
C SER A 116 15.54 14.18 19.49
N GLU A 117 14.94 13.44 18.56
CA GLU A 117 15.59 12.50 17.65
C GLU A 117 16.10 13.20 16.38
N GLN A 118 16.43 14.51 16.43
CA GLN A 118 17.30 15.09 15.40
C GLN A 118 18.62 14.32 15.46
N GLN A 119 18.67 13.24 14.69
CA GLN A 119 19.74 12.28 14.66
C GLN A 119 20.96 13.06 14.17
N ILE A 120 21.81 13.45 15.12
CA ILE A 120 23.08 14.10 14.86
C ILE A 120 23.77 13.28 13.77
N ASP A 121 24.19 13.95 12.71
CA ASP A 121 24.86 13.23 11.63
C ASP A 121 26.10 12.56 12.22
N PRO A 122 26.27 11.24 12.05
CA PRO A 122 27.41 10.52 12.63
C PRO A 122 28.76 11.10 12.19
N ARG A 123 28.80 11.89 11.12
CA ARG A 123 30.00 12.58 10.65
C ARG A 123 30.39 13.77 11.54
N GLU A 124 29.44 14.37 12.26
CA GLU A 124 29.66 15.53 13.14
C GLU A 124 30.34 15.16 14.46
N THR A 125 30.24 13.89 14.87
CA THR A 125 30.86 13.38 16.11
C THR A 125 32.29 12.88 15.90
N LEU A 126 32.72 12.66 14.66
CA LEU A 126 34.07 12.21 14.34
C LEU A 126 35.09 13.36 14.41
N GLU A 127 36.32 13.02 14.81
CA GLU A 127 37.43 13.98 14.73
C GLU A 127 37.72 14.37 13.27
N CYS A 128 38.21 15.59 13.06
CA CYS A 128 38.48 16.15 11.73
C CYS A 128 39.40 15.23 10.87
N GLU A 129 40.43 14.63 11.48
CA GLU A 129 41.33 13.73 10.78
C GLU A 129 40.66 12.42 10.36
N GLN A 130 39.86 11.84 11.26
CA GLN A 130 39.07 10.63 10.97
C GLN A 130 38.03 10.91 9.89
N LEU A 131 37.32 12.04 9.97
CA LEU A 131 36.35 12.46 8.96
C LEU A 131 37.00 12.65 7.58
N ALA A 132 38.22 13.21 7.53
CA ALA A 132 38.97 13.31 6.28
C ALA A 132 39.31 11.94 5.69
N LYS A 133 39.69 10.97 6.53
CA LYS A 133 39.92 9.57 6.11
C LYS A 133 38.63 8.93 5.58
N VAL A 134 37.51 9.09 6.28
CA VAL A 134 36.18 8.60 5.86
C VAL A 134 35.78 9.18 4.52
N ASN A 135 35.90 10.49 4.32
CA ASN A 135 35.54 11.14 3.06
C ASN A 135 36.37 10.64 1.88
N ARG A 136 37.68 10.38 2.07
CA ARG A 136 38.52 9.78 1.02
C ARG A 136 38.08 8.37 0.66
N GLN A 137 37.77 7.53 1.66
CA GLN A 137 37.30 6.16 1.39
C GLN A 137 35.90 6.14 0.80
N ALA A 138 35.01 7.02 1.26
CA ALA A 138 33.68 7.17 0.69
C ALA A 138 33.72 7.60 -0.78
N GLN A 139 34.66 8.45 -1.16
CA GLN A 139 34.88 8.80 -2.56
C GLN A 139 35.33 7.57 -3.37
N ARG A 140 36.33 6.83 -2.89
CA ARG A 140 36.81 5.61 -3.56
C ARG A 140 35.70 4.58 -3.74
N LEU A 141 34.87 4.37 -2.71
CA LEU A 141 33.72 3.46 -2.83
C LEU A 141 32.66 3.95 -3.80
N ALA A 142 32.41 5.27 -3.88
CA ALA A 142 31.49 5.84 -4.86
C ALA A 142 31.98 5.63 -6.30
N ASP A 143 33.31 5.69 -6.50
CA ASP A 143 33.93 5.49 -7.80
C ASP A 143 33.99 3.99 -8.17
N ASP A 144 34.24 3.11 -7.19
CA ASP A 144 34.29 1.65 -7.36
C ASP A 144 32.91 1.01 -7.58
N VAL A 145 31.88 1.49 -6.87
CA VAL A 145 30.57 0.85 -6.78
C VAL A 145 29.51 1.72 -7.46
N CYS A 146 29.12 1.34 -8.68
CA CYS A 146 28.06 2.00 -9.44
C CYS A 146 26.67 1.67 -8.84
N GLY A 147 26.31 2.32 -7.73
CA GLY A 147 25.07 2.08 -6.97
C GLY A 147 24.09 3.25 -6.88
N GLY A 148 24.38 4.39 -7.52
CA GLY A 148 23.55 5.61 -7.42
C GLY A 148 23.64 6.32 -6.04
N TYR A 149 24.41 5.78 -5.11
CA TYR A 149 24.67 6.41 -3.82
C TYR A 149 25.67 7.54 -3.94
N SER A 150 25.36 8.67 -3.30
CA SER A 150 26.31 9.77 -3.22
C SER A 150 27.41 9.48 -2.19
N ARG A 151 28.58 10.10 -2.39
CA ARG A 151 29.68 10.11 -1.40
C ARG A 151 29.19 10.40 0.01
N ALA A 152 28.23 11.32 0.17
CA ALA A 152 27.70 11.71 1.46
C ALA A 152 26.96 10.57 2.17
N VAL A 153 26.19 9.76 1.41
CA VAL A 153 25.48 8.59 1.96
C VAL A 153 26.49 7.52 2.40
N ILE A 154 27.49 7.24 1.57
CA ILE A 154 28.54 6.28 1.88
C ILE A 154 29.35 6.74 3.11
N ALA A 155 29.73 8.02 3.17
CA ALA A 155 30.44 8.59 4.31
C ALA A 155 29.61 8.51 5.59
N LYS A 156 28.29 8.76 5.52
CA LYS A 156 27.39 8.64 6.67
C LYS A 156 27.35 7.20 7.19
N ARG A 157 27.26 6.20 6.31
CA ARG A 157 27.27 4.77 6.68
C ARG A 157 28.58 4.33 7.32
N ILE A 158 29.72 4.72 6.73
CA ILE A 158 31.05 4.44 7.32
C ILE A 158 31.16 5.10 8.70
N ALA A 159 30.74 6.35 8.84
CA ALA A 159 30.79 7.07 10.11
C ALA A 159 29.89 6.42 11.18
N SER A 160 28.68 5.99 10.82
CA SER A 160 27.79 5.24 11.72
C SER A 160 28.48 4.00 12.29
N ARG A 161 29.10 3.18 11.44
CA ARG A 161 29.81 1.96 11.87
C ARG A 161 31.00 2.26 12.77
N ILE A 162 31.74 3.34 12.51
CA ILE A 162 32.85 3.76 13.39
C ILE A 162 32.35 4.14 14.78
N LEU A 163 31.19 4.81 14.87
CA LEU A 163 30.57 5.14 16.16
C LEU A 163 30.03 3.91 16.90
N GLU A 164 29.62 2.89 16.15
CA GLU A 164 29.24 1.58 16.70
C GLU A 164 30.44 0.77 17.22
N GLY A 165 31.68 1.22 16.93
CA GLY A 165 32.93 0.64 17.45
C GLY A 165 33.79 -0.05 16.40
N SER A 166 33.39 -0.06 15.12
CA SER A 166 34.17 -0.68 14.04
C SER A 166 35.41 0.14 13.69
N ALA A 167 36.53 -0.53 13.46
CA ALA A 167 37.72 0.11 12.90
C ALA A 167 37.42 0.63 11.48
N LEU A 168 38.12 1.69 11.04
CA LEU A 168 37.88 2.33 9.74
C LEU A 168 37.90 1.33 8.57
N PHE A 169 38.85 0.39 8.56
CA PHE A 169 38.96 -0.59 7.47
C PHE A 169 37.76 -1.54 7.43
N GLU A 170 37.37 -2.10 8.58
CA GLU A 170 36.19 -2.97 8.71
C GLU A 170 34.92 -2.21 8.30
N ALA A 171 34.75 -0.98 8.80
CA ALA A 171 33.61 -0.14 8.46
C ALA A 171 33.50 0.12 6.94
N VAL A 172 34.63 0.31 6.26
CA VAL A 172 34.68 0.49 4.80
C VAL A 172 34.34 -0.80 4.06
N MET A 173 34.87 -1.95 4.50
CA MET A 173 34.62 -3.24 3.84
C MET A 173 33.17 -3.70 4.01
N GLU A 174 32.61 -3.60 5.22
CA GLU A 174 31.20 -3.88 5.47
C GLU A 174 30.29 -2.96 4.65
N THR A 175 30.63 -1.67 4.56
CA THR A 175 29.87 -0.74 3.71
C THR A 175 29.95 -1.14 2.24
N LYS A 176 31.13 -1.56 1.74
CA LYS A 176 31.30 -2.01 0.36
C LYS A 176 30.47 -3.27 0.08
N GLU A 177 30.52 -4.24 0.98
CA GLU A 177 29.77 -5.49 0.85
C GLU A 177 28.26 -5.23 0.87
N GLU A 178 27.77 -4.40 1.80
CA GLU A 178 26.38 -3.98 1.85
C GLU A 178 25.93 -3.33 0.54
N LEU A 179 26.70 -2.36 0.02
CA LEU A 179 26.37 -1.66 -1.23
C LEU A 179 26.29 -2.61 -2.43
N LEU A 180 27.15 -3.63 -2.49
CA LEU A 180 27.12 -4.65 -3.55
C LEU A 180 25.89 -5.55 -3.46
N HIS A 181 25.39 -5.79 -2.25
CA HIS A 181 24.19 -6.59 -2.03
C HIS A 181 22.88 -5.79 -2.25
N GLU A 182 22.92 -4.46 -2.12
CA GLU A 182 21.76 -3.59 -2.33
C GLU A 182 21.27 -3.54 -3.78
N ALA A 183 19.96 -3.68 -3.95
CA ALA A 183 19.31 -3.71 -5.25
C ALA A 183 19.59 -2.43 -6.06
N GLY A 184 19.83 -2.58 -7.36
CA GLY A 184 20.12 -1.46 -8.26
C GLY A 184 21.61 -1.23 -8.51
N THR A 185 22.50 -1.66 -7.60
CA THR A 185 23.94 -1.59 -7.79
C THR A 185 24.43 -2.51 -8.90
N VAL A 186 25.30 -1.99 -9.76
CA VAL A 186 26.03 -2.78 -10.77
C VAL A 186 27.06 -3.65 -10.07
N VAL A 187 26.93 -4.96 -10.26
CA VAL A 187 27.79 -5.97 -9.68
C VAL A 187 28.80 -6.41 -10.74
N PRO A 188 30.10 -6.48 -10.41
CA PRO A 188 31.10 -7.05 -11.30
C PRO A 188 30.79 -8.53 -11.60
N ILE A 189 30.95 -8.95 -12.86
CA ILE A 189 30.56 -10.27 -13.34
C ILE A 189 31.26 -11.39 -12.55
N GLY A 190 32.53 -11.21 -12.19
CA GLY A 190 33.30 -12.17 -11.39
C GLY A 190 32.77 -12.39 -9.97
N LYS A 191 31.94 -11.48 -9.45
CA LYS A 191 31.35 -11.56 -8.10
C LYS A 191 29.89 -12.00 -8.10
N LEU A 192 29.30 -12.30 -9.26
CA LEU A 192 27.89 -12.66 -9.36
C LEU A 192 27.50 -13.88 -8.52
N GLU A 193 28.44 -14.81 -8.32
CA GLU A 193 28.22 -16.01 -7.52
C GLU A 193 28.05 -15.70 -6.03
N GLU A 194 28.83 -14.74 -5.52
CA GLU A 194 28.84 -14.30 -4.12
C GLU A 194 27.56 -13.57 -3.73
N VAL A 195 26.93 -12.83 -4.68
CA VAL A 195 25.75 -12.03 -4.37
C VAL A 195 24.52 -12.91 -4.14
N ASN A 196 23.99 -12.89 -2.92
CA ASN A 196 22.81 -13.65 -2.52
C ASN A 196 21.50 -12.89 -2.79
N ARG A 197 21.19 -12.63 -4.08
CA ARG A 197 19.91 -12.05 -4.51
C ARG A 197 19.45 -12.60 -5.85
N GLY A 198 18.13 -12.57 -6.08
CA GLY A 198 17.51 -13.10 -7.29
C GLY A 198 17.71 -12.25 -8.55
N GLU A 199 17.97 -10.95 -8.41
CA GLU A 199 18.11 -10.02 -9.53
C GLU A 199 19.36 -9.14 -9.38
N VAL A 200 20.13 -8.99 -10.46
CA VAL A 200 21.40 -8.26 -10.47
C VAL A 200 21.44 -7.28 -11.63
N SER A 201 22.13 -6.15 -11.42
CA SER A 201 22.54 -5.28 -12.51
C SER A 201 23.98 -5.57 -12.87
N VAL A 202 24.31 -5.68 -14.16
CA VAL A 202 25.66 -5.93 -14.66
C VAL A 202 25.96 -5.06 -15.86
N GLU A 203 27.21 -4.66 -15.97
CA GLU A 203 27.74 -3.96 -17.13
C GLU A 203 28.80 -4.83 -17.78
N GLY A 204 28.83 -4.87 -19.11
CA GLY A 204 29.85 -5.60 -19.83
C GLY A 204 29.72 -5.45 -21.33
N ARG A 205 30.64 -6.08 -22.06
CA ARG A 205 30.65 -6.17 -23.51
C ARG A 205 30.14 -7.53 -23.97
N VAL A 206 29.26 -7.53 -24.96
CA VAL A 206 28.80 -8.77 -25.60
C VAL A 206 29.94 -9.29 -26.48
N ILE A 207 30.55 -10.42 -26.12
CA ILE A 207 31.64 -10.99 -26.93
C ILE A 207 31.10 -11.87 -28.05
N GLU A 208 30.09 -12.68 -27.73
CA GLU A 208 29.66 -13.79 -28.58
C GLU A 208 28.15 -14.01 -28.43
N LEU A 209 27.46 -14.25 -29.54
CA LEU A 209 26.06 -14.64 -29.59
C LEU A 209 25.94 -16.07 -30.13
N TRP A 210 25.23 -16.92 -29.39
CA TRP A 210 24.99 -18.30 -29.77
C TRP A 210 23.62 -18.50 -30.41
N GLU A 211 23.50 -19.56 -31.20
CA GLU A 211 22.21 -20.01 -31.71
C GLU A 211 21.31 -20.45 -30.55
N PRO A 212 20.07 -19.91 -30.43
CA PRO A 212 19.16 -20.28 -29.35
C PRO A 212 18.81 -21.77 -29.37
N ALA A 213 18.99 -22.46 -28.25
CA ALA A 213 18.75 -23.90 -28.16
C ALA A 213 17.25 -24.28 -28.18
N CYS A 214 16.36 -23.33 -27.89
CA CYS A 214 14.91 -23.56 -27.94
C CYS A 214 14.14 -22.35 -28.46
N SER A 215 12.94 -22.60 -28.98
CA SER A 215 12.12 -21.58 -29.63
C SER A 215 11.64 -20.47 -28.68
N SER A 216 11.70 -20.66 -27.36
CA SER A 216 11.34 -19.64 -26.35
C SER A 216 12.49 -18.65 -26.06
N GLN A 217 13.73 -18.99 -26.41
CA GLN A 217 14.89 -18.10 -26.29
C GLN A 217 14.93 -17.13 -27.49
N GLN A 218 15.11 -15.84 -27.20
CA GLN A 218 15.28 -14.80 -28.21
C GLN A 218 16.74 -14.69 -28.62
N GLN A 219 17.64 -14.60 -27.64
CA GLN A 219 19.09 -14.54 -27.81
C GLN A 219 19.76 -15.20 -26.60
N VAL A 220 20.90 -15.83 -26.85
CA VAL A 220 21.79 -16.33 -25.82
C VAL A 220 23.19 -15.85 -26.19
N GLY A 221 23.98 -15.45 -25.21
CA GLY A 221 25.34 -15.00 -25.50
C GLY A 221 26.22 -14.95 -24.27
N LEU A 222 27.44 -14.46 -24.50
CA LEU A 222 28.47 -14.29 -23.49
C LEU A 222 28.72 -12.80 -23.26
N LEU A 223 28.63 -12.39 -22.00
CA LEU A 223 28.95 -11.04 -21.54
C LEU A 223 30.26 -11.09 -20.77
N GLU A 224 31.16 -10.14 -21.03
CA GLU A 224 32.45 -10.01 -20.33
C GLU A 224 32.65 -8.60 -19.77
N ASP A 225 33.25 -8.54 -18.60
CA ASP A 225 33.82 -7.34 -18.00
C ASP A 225 35.28 -7.64 -17.57
N GLU A 226 35.92 -6.68 -16.92
CA GLU A 226 37.30 -6.83 -16.44
C GLU A 226 37.46 -7.92 -15.36
N THR A 227 36.35 -8.35 -14.73
CA THR A 227 36.36 -9.29 -13.60
C THR A 227 35.98 -10.71 -13.99
N GLY A 228 35.30 -10.91 -15.12
CA GLY A 228 34.93 -12.25 -15.57
C GLY A 228 33.96 -12.28 -16.74
N ARG A 229 33.42 -13.47 -16.99
CA ARG A 229 32.48 -13.76 -18.08
C ARG A 229 31.25 -14.48 -17.55
N THR A 230 30.07 -14.11 -18.03
CA THR A 230 28.82 -14.80 -17.70
C THR A 230 27.95 -15.00 -18.92
N LYS A 231 27.23 -16.11 -18.93
CA LYS A 231 26.23 -16.39 -19.96
C LYS A 231 24.98 -15.56 -19.66
N PHE A 232 24.45 -14.87 -20.66
CA PHE A 232 23.14 -14.24 -20.59
C PHE A 232 22.13 -14.91 -21.52
N THR A 233 20.87 -14.91 -21.11
CA THR A 233 19.74 -15.39 -21.92
C THR A 233 18.66 -14.33 -21.97
N ILE A 234 18.18 -14.01 -23.16
CA ILE A 234 17.02 -13.13 -23.38
C ILE A 234 15.85 -13.99 -23.83
N TRP A 235 14.73 -13.93 -23.12
CA TRP A 235 13.54 -14.71 -23.48
C TRP A 235 12.65 -13.96 -24.48
N LYS A 236 12.03 -14.67 -25.43
CA LYS A 236 11.11 -14.04 -26.40
C LYS A 236 9.92 -13.37 -25.73
N ALA A 237 9.40 -13.97 -24.66
CA ALA A 237 8.29 -13.42 -23.88
C ALA A 237 8.63 -12.06 -23.23
N SER A 238 9.91 -11.77 -23.03
CA SER A 238 10.38 -10.53 -22.43
C SER A 238 10.36 -9.34 -23.39
N ARG A 239 10.31 -9.60 -24.72
CA ARG A 239 10.25 -8.57 -25.78
C ARG A 239 11.35 -7.50 -25.65
N GLN A 240 12.53 -7.91 -25.20
CA GLN A 240 13.68 -7.03 -25.03
C GLN A 240 14.29 -6.62 -26.38
N THR A 241 15.01 -5.50 -26.38
CA THR A 241 15.79 -5.04 -27.52
C THR A 241 16.94 -6.00 -27.79
N LYS A 242 17.18 -6.33 -29.06
CA LYS A 242 18.29 -7.20 -29.44
C LYS A 242 19.64 -6.51 -29.27
N VAL A 243 20.59 -7.24 -28.73
CA VAL A 243 22.00 -6.85 -28.60
C VAL A 243 22.81 -7.38 -29.79
N ARG A 244 23.93 -6.74 -30.11
CA ARG A 244 24.91 -7.19 -31.11
C ARG A 244 26.25 -7.54 -30.46
N GLU A 245 27.00 -8.41 -31.12
CA GLU A 245 28.39 -8.68 -30.73
C GLU A 245 29.23 -7.40 -30.80
N GLY A 246 30.13 -7.24 -29.83
CA GLY A 246 30.97 -6.06 -29.68
C GLY A 246 30.28 -4.86 -29.02
N GLU A 247 28.97 -4.88 -28.75
CA GLU A 247 28.28 -3.78 -28.06
C GLU A 247 28.54 -3.80 -26.55
N ARG A 248 28.82 -2.64 -25.97
CA ARG A 248 28.76 -2.43 -24.52
C ARG A 248 27.31 -2.26 -24.09
N VAL A 249 26.90 -3.02 -23.09
CA VAL A 249 25.53 -3.07 -22.59
C VAL A 249 25.50 -2.99 -21.07
N TRP A 250 24.46 -2.35 -20.56
CA TRP A 250 24.12 -2.38 -19.15
C TRP A 250 22.78 -3.09 -18.98
N PHE A 251 22.82 -4.25 -18.33
CA PHE A 251 21.65 -5.03 -17.97
C PHE A 251 21.23 -4.68 -16.55
N ARG A 252 19.99 -4.21 -16.37
CA ARG A 252 19.42 -3.90 -15.07
C ARG A 252 18.38 -4.94 -14.70
N ALA A 253 18.35 -5.32 -13.42
CA ALA A 253 17.40 -6.29 -12.87
C ALA A 253 17.33 -7.60 -13.69
N ALA A 254 18.50 -8.13 -14.07
CA ALA A 254 18.61 -9.43 -14.72
C ALA A 254 18.46 -10.53 -13.68
N ALA A 255 17.62 -11.53 -13.95
CA ALA A 255 17.38 -12.64 -13.04
C ALA A 255 18.61 -13.56 -12.99
N LYS A 256 19.14 -13.80 -11.80
CA LYS A 256 20.22 -14.75 -11.56
C LYS A 256 19.71 -16.18 -11.72
N ASN A 257 20.46 -17.00 -12.44
CA ASN A 257 20.19 -18.41 -12.67
C ASN A 257 21.51 -19.20 -12.61
N TRP A 258 21.42 -20.52 -12.47
CA TRP A 258 22.58 -21.41 -12.41
C TRP A 258 22.59 -22.35 -13.60
N PHE A 259 23.74 -22.44 -14.27
CA PHE A 259 23.92 -23.32 -15.41
C PHE A 259 25.30 -23.98 -15.37
N ASN A 260 25.34 -25.31 -15.34
CA ASN A 260 26.57 -26.10 -15.23
C ASN A 260 27.51 -25.65 -14.09
N GLY A 261 26.93 -25.34 -12.92
CA GLY A 261 27.68 -24.89 -11.74
C GLY A 261 28.22 -23.45 -11.81
N ARG A 262 27.90 -22.69 -12.87
CA ARG A 262 28.26 -21.27 -12.99
C ARG A 262 27.03 -20.38 -12.93
N CYS A 263 27.21 -19.18 -12.40
CA CYS A 263 26.17 -18.16 -12.44
C CYS A 263 25.94 -17.68 -13.88
N SER A 264 24.67 -17.66 -14.28
CA SER A 264 24.17 -17.11 -15.54
C SER A 264 23.07 -16.09 -15.25
N ILE A 265 22.84 -15.18 -16.17
CA ILE A 265 21.81 -14.14 -16.02
C ILE A 265 20.74 -14.28 -17.09
N ALA A 266 19.50 -13.96 -16.75
CA ALA A 266 18.38 -14.01 -17.66
C ALA A 266 17.63 -12.68 -17.66
N LEU A 267 17.47 -12.09 -18.83
CA LEU A 267 16.69 -10.89 -19.01
C LEU A 267 15.20 -11.27 -19.10
N THR A 268 14.42 -10.72 -18.18
CA THR A 268 12.98 -10.94 -18.09
C THR A 268 12.23 -9.70 -18.59
N ARG A 269 10.90 -9.67 -18.44
CA ARG A 269 10.09 -8.49 -18.80
C ARG A 269 10.40 -7.26 -17.94
N TRP A 270 10.87 -7.47 -16.71
CA TRP A 270 11.17 -6.39 -15.75
C TRP A 270 12.61 -5.89 -15.87
N SER A 271 13.44 -6.61 -16.61
CA SER A 271 14.80 -6.20 -16.87
C SER A 271 14.84 -5.03 -17.86
N GLU A 272 15.90 -4.25 -17.81
CA GLU A 272 16.14 -3.14 -18.73
C GLU A 272 17.51 -3.33 -19.39
N ILE A 273 17.61 -3.00 -20.68
CA ILE A 273 18.89 -2.99 -21.41
C ILE A 273 19.18 -1.55 -21.81
N GLN A 274 20.30 -1.02 -21.33
CA GLN A 274 20.82 0.27 -21.77
C GLN A 274 22.06 0.07 -22.64
N PHE A 275 22.20 0.93 -23.64
CA PHE A 275 23.28 0.86 -24.62
C PHE A 275 24.08 2.19 -24.56
N PRO A 276 25.14 2.27 -23.74
CA PRO A 276 25.90 3.51 -23.58
C PRO A 276 26.50 4.08 -24.88
N GLU A 277 26.83 3.19 -25.83
CA GLU A 277 27.49 3.54 -27.09
C GLU A 277 26.52 3.70 -28.26
N ARG A 278 25.28 3.20 -28.15
CA ARG A 278 24.34 3.19 -29.26
C ARG A 278 23.63 4.53 -29.35
N GLY A 279 23.79 5.22 -30.48
CA GLY A 279 23.15 6.51 -30.72
C GLY A 279 23.97 7.72 -30.27
N GLN A 280 25.29 7.58 -30.09
CA GLN A 280 26.20 8.72 -30.11
C GLN A 280 26.36 9.19 -31.56
N TRP A 281 25.82 10.37 -31.90
CA TRP A 281 25.80 10.92 -33.27
C TRP A 281 26.94 11.92 -33.52
N TRP A 282 28.07 11.77 -32.83
CA TRP A 282 29.23 12.63 -33.00
C TRP A 282 30.49 11.76 -33.20
N GLU A 283 30.99 11.76 -34.44
CA GLU A 283 32.42 11.65 -34.77
C GLU A 283 32.92 13.05 -35.15
#